data_AF-A0A5H8NXB0-F1
#
_entry.id   AF-A0A5H8NXB0-F1
#
_cell.length_a   1.000
_cell.length_b   1.000
_cell.length_c   1.000
_cell.angle_alpha   90.00
_cell.angle_beta   90.00
_cell.angle_gamma   90.00
#
_symmetry.space_group_name_H-M   'P 1'
#
loop_
_entity.id
_entity.type
_entity.pdbx_description
1 polymer ?
#
loop_
_entity_poly.entity_id
_entity_poly.type
_entity_poly.pdbx_seq_one_letter_code
_entity_poly.pdbx_strand_id
1 'polypeptide(L)' 'MSTEKEIIVRDSQPRGAGKSPPFHMRISPELKAQLEAEAERDGTSLANWLKELARRELITRGIEPKG' A
#
# COMPACT_ATOMS: atom_id res chain seq x y z
N MET A 1 36.23 -20.70 8.41
CA MET A 1 35.10 -20.59 7.45
C MET A 1 34.24 -19.42 7.91
N SER A 2 34.52 -18.22 7.42
CA SER A 2 33.80 -17.00 7.80
C SER A 2 32.78 -16.71 6.71
N THR A 3 31.50 -16.82 7.02
CA THR A 3 30.42 -16.42 6.12
C THR A 3 30.13 -14.93 6.33
N GLU A 4 30.57 -14.14 5.36
CA GLU A 4 30.26 -12.72 5.25
C GLU A 4 28.76 -12.59 4.90
N LYS A 5 27.97 -11.97 5.78
CA LYS A 5 26.55 -11.70 5.52
C LYS A 5 26.44 -10.52 4.56
N GLU A 6 25.89 -10.76 3.38
CA GLU A 6 25.52 -9.72 2.42
C GLU A 6 24.56 -8.70 3.07
N ILE A 7 25.00 -7.45 3.11
CA ILE A 7 24.24 -6.32 3.65
C ILE A 7 23.29 -5.86 2.55
N ILE A 8 22.02 -6.23 2.65
CA ILE A 8 20.97 -5.72 1.77
C ILE A 8 20.74 -4.25 2.12
N VAL A 9 21.40 -3.35 1.39
CA VAL A 9 21.21 -1.90 1.50
C VAL A 9 19.82 -1.58 0.93
N ARG A 10 18.83 -1.45 1.82
CA ARG A 10 17.53 -0.91 1.45
C ARG A 10 17.69 0.59 1.20
N ASP A 11 17.50 0.97 -0.06
CA ASP A 11 17.43 2.34 -0.53
C ASP A 11 16.55 3.16 0.41
N SER A 12 17.18 4.07 1.16
CA SER A 12 16.51 4.92 2.13
C SER A 12 16.08 6.17 1.39
N GLN A 13 14.82 6.18 0.91
CA GLN A 13 14.21 7.38 0.37
C GLN A 13 14.38 8.56 1.35
N PRO A 14 14.76 9.75 0.85
CA PRO A 14 14.95 10.93 1.68
C PRO A 14 13.65 11.26 2.40
N ARG A 15 13.75 11.42 3.73
CA ARG A 15 12.64 11.74 4.65
C ARG A 15 12.16 13.18 4.45
N GLY A 16 11.66 13.51 3.27
CA GLY A 16 11.01 14.77 2.96
C GLY A 16 9.53 14.72 3.35
N ALA A 17 9.13 15.61 4.27
CA ALA A 17 7.79 15.80 4.81
C ALA A 17 7.21 14.59 5.57
N GLY A 18 6.82 14.81 6.83
CA GLY A 18 6.44 13.75 7.77
C GLY A 18 5.48 12.72 7.16
N LYS A 19 5.76 11.44 7.41
CA LYS A 19 4.90 10.31 7.04
C LYS A 19 3.45 10.70 7.32
N SER A 20 2.60 10.68 6.31
CA SER A 20 1.16 10.93 6.51
C SER A 20 0.66 10.05 7.65
N PRO A 21 -0.18 10.57 8.55
CA PRO A 21 -0.67 9.80 9.68
C PRO A 21 -1.35 8.51 9.18
N PRO A 22 -1.09 7.37 9.83
CA PRO A 22 -1.65 6.10 9.40
C PRO A 22 -3.18 6.12 9.52
N PHE A 23 -3.86 5.76 8.43
CA PHE A 23 -5.30 5.53 8.43
C PHE A 23 -5.60 4.18 9.07
N HIS A 24 -6.32 4.19 10.19
CA HIS A 24 -6.75 2.96 10.87
C HIS A 24 -8.17 2.61 10.42
N MET A 25 -8.34 1.45 9.79
CA MET A 25 -9.63 0.94 9.35
C MET A 25 -9.96 -0.36 10.08
N ARG A 26 -11.18 -0.47 10.59
CA ARG A 26 -11.70 -1.75 11.12
C ARG A 26 -12.44 -2.46 10.01
N ILE A 27 -11.99 -3.65 9.66
CA ILE A 27 -12.64 -4.57 8.72
C ILE A 27 -12.68 -5.96 9.32
N SER A 28 -13.67 -6.77 8.95
CA SER A 28 -13.70 -8.18 9.35
C SER A 28 -12.51 -8.93 8.73
N PRO A 29 -11.99 -9.98 9.40
CA PRO A 29 -10.89 -10.76 8.87
C PRO A 29 -11.25 -11.45 7.54
N GLU A 30 -12.51 -11.84 7.37
CA GLU A 30 -13.01 -12.46 6.14
C GLU A 30 -12.94 -11.50 4.95
N LEU A 31 -13.41 -10.26 5.14
CA LEU A 31 -13.33 -9.24 4.11
C LEU A 31 -11.87 -8.89 3.80
N LYS A 32 -11.01 -8.76 4.84
CA LYS A 32 -9.58 -8.52 4.65
C LYS A 32 -8.95 -9.58 3.75
N ALA A 33 -9.23 -10.86 3.99
CA ALA A 33 -8.70 -11.96 3.20
C ALA A 33 -9.14 -11.89 1.73
N GLN A 34 -10.41 -11.54 1.47
CA GLN A 34 -10.90 -11.33 0.10
C GLN A 34 -10.16 -10.20 -0.61
N LEU A 35 -9.97 -9.07 0.07
CA LEU A 35 -9.26 -7.92 -0.50
C LEU A 35 -7.78 -8.22 -0.74
N GLU A 36 -7.13 -8.99 0.14
CA GLU A 36 -5.74 -9.41 -0.06
C GLU A 36 -5.60 -10.36 -1.25
N ALA A 37 -6.55 -11.27 -1.46
CA ALA A 37 -6.52 -12.18 -2.61
C ALA A 37 -6.65 -11.41 -3.94
N GLU A 38 -7.55 -10.42 -4.04
CA GLU A 38 -7.65 -9.59 -5.25
C GLU A 38 -6.44 -8.69 -5.44
N ALA A 39 -5.89 -8.11 -4.36
CA ALA A 39 -4.67 -7.32 -4.44
C ALA A 39 -3.47 -8.15 -4.94
N GLU A 40 -3.35 -9.41 -4.47
CA GLU A 40 -2.32 -10.34 -4.93
C GLU A 40 -2.49 -10.72 -6.41
N ARG A 41 -3.74 -10.93 -6.87
CA ARG A 41 -4.04 -11.16 -8.30
C ARG A 41 -3.64 -9.98 -9.17
N ASP A 42 -3.80 -8.76 -8.67
CA ASP A 42 -3.36 -7.52 -9.33
C ASP A 42 -1.85 -7.26 -9.15
N GLY A 43 -1.12 -8.15 -8.47
CA GLY A 43 0.33 -8.04 -8.27
C GLY A 43 0.74 -6.88 -7.37
N THR A 44 -0.15 -6.43 -6.47
CA THR A 44 0.07 -5.24 -5.64
C THR A 44 -0.21 -5.50 -4.16
N SER A 45 0.22 -4.57 -3.30
CA SER A 45 -0.11 -4.65 -1.86
C SER A 45 -1.55 -4.18 -1.61
N LEU A 46 -2.22 -4.74 -0.58
CA LEU A 46 -3.56 -4.30 -0.17
C LEU A 46 -3.67 -2.77 -0.02
N ALA A 47 -2.67 -2.13 0.57
CA ALA A 47 -2.67 -0.69 0.76
C ALA A 47 -2.64 0.09 -0.57
N ASN A 48 -1.84 -0.37 -1.54
CA ASN A 48 -1.78 0.27 -2.85
C ASN A 48 -3.05 -0.03 -3.66
N TRP A 49 -3.56 -1.25 -3.58
CA TRP A 49 -4.82 -1.66 -4.19
C TRP A 49 -5.99 -0.78 -3.74
N LEU A 50 -6.12 -0.56 -2.42
CA LEU A 50 -7.15 0.31 -1.86
C LEU A 50 -6.99 1.78 -2.27
N LYS A 51 -5.76 2.28 -2.42
CA LYS A 51 -5.52 3.64 -2.94
C LYS A 51 -6.04 3.77 -4.37
N GLU A 52 -5.71 2.82 -5.23
CA GLU A 52 -6.19 2.82 -6.61
C GLU A 52 -7.70 2.70 -6.70
N LEU A 53 -8.31 1.84 -5.88
CA LEU A 53 -9.76 1.72 -5.77
C LEU A 53 -10.41 3.05 -5.37
N ALA A 54 -9.86 3.73 -4.36
CA ALA A 54 -10.36 5.02 -3.91
C ALA A 54 -10.20 6.11 -4.98
N ARG A 55 -9.05 6.16 -5.69
CA ARG A 55 -8.84 7.11 -6.79
C ARG A 55 -9.83 6.91 -7.93
N ARG A 56 -10.07 5.65 -8.33
CA ARG A 56 -11.07 5.32 -9.36
C ARG A 56 -12.46 5.76 -8.95
N GLU A 57 -12.84 5.53 -7.70
CA GLU A 57 -14.15 5.96 -7.18
C GLU A 57 -14.31 7.49 -7.17
N LEU A 58 -13.26 8.24 -6.82
CA LEU A 58 -13.27 9.71 -6.91
C LEU A 58 -13.48 10.18 -8.35
N ILE A 59 -12.75 9.59 -9.31
CA ILE A 59 -12.89 9.90 -10.74
C ILE A 59 -14.31 9.61 -11.23
N THR A 60 -14.90 8.47 -10.86
CA THR A 60 -16.29 8.11 -11.20
C THR A 60 -17.29 9.15 -10.69
N ARG A 61 -16.99 9.80 -9.56
CA ARG A 61 -17.80 10.89 -8.98
C ARG A 61 -17.46 12.27 -9.54
N GLY A 62 -16.58 12.36 -10.53
CA GLY A 62 -16.13 13.63 -11.11
C GLY A 62 -15.19 14.43 -10.21
N ILE A 63 -14.57 13.79 -9.23
CA ILE A 63 -13.63 14.42 -8.29
C ILE A 63 -12.20 14.07 -8.72
N GLU A 64 -11.36 15.09 -8.92
CA GLU A 64 -9.94 14.89 -9.21
C GLU A 64 -9.21 14.36 -7.95
N PRO A 65 -8.60 13.16 -8.02
CA PRO A 65 -7.86 12.61 -6.89
C PRO A 65 -6.60 13.42 -6.62
N LYS A 66 -6.42 13.85 -5.36
CA LYS A 66 -5.22 14.56 -4.90
C LYS A 66 -4.30 13.59 -4.18
N GLY A 67 -3.04 13.51 -4.63
CA GLY A 67 -2.01 12.69 -4.01
C GLY A 67 -1.87 11.27 -4.56
#